data_AF-A0A957GTS7-F1
#
_entry.id   AF-A0A957GTS7-F1
#
_cell.length_a   1.000
_cell.length_b   1.000
_cell.length_c   1.000
_cell.angle_alpha   90.00
_cell.angle_beta   90.00
_cell.angle_gamma   90.00
#
_symmetry.space_group_name_H-M   'P 1'
#
loop_
_entity.id
_entity.type
_entity.pdbx_description
1 polymer ?
#
loop_
_entity_poly.entity_id
_entity_poly.type
_entity_poly.pdbx_seq_one_letter_code
_entity_poly.pdbx_strand_id
1 'polypeptide(L)'
;MDNIERLPPHSIEAEEAVLGSLLIDPEAIYEVASFLTPDAFYRVQNRWIYEAMLRLNNRRDPIDFITLTEELRRLEKLEEAGGESYLIGLINTVPTSINAQHYGRVVEAAHIRRKLISTASTIANLAYEESEDVNVVIDRAEQALFGVSEARTTRDLVPVRQIAREYLERIEELNQRGDDVIGVPT
;
A
#
# COMPACT_ATOMS: atom_id res chain seq x y z
N MET A 1 5.21 9.57 32.01
CA MET A 1 5.74 9.11 30.71
C MET A 1 5.12 10.01 29.67
N ASP A 2 5.92 10.88 29.05
CA ASP A 2 5.45 11.87 28.08
C ASP A 2 4.75 11.17 26.92
N ASN A 3 3.42 11.21 26.95
CA ASN A 3 2.58 10.89 25.81
C ASN A 3 2.65 12.08 24.87
N ILE A 4 3.80 12.25 24.19
CA ILE A 4 3.88 13.16 23.06
C ILE A 4 2.83 12.65 22.09
N GLU A 5 1.79 13.44 21.89
CA GLU A 5 0.67 13.24 20.97
C GLU A 5 1.22 13.23 19.54
N ARG A 6 1.97 12.17 19.21
CA ARG A 6 2.56 11.96 17.89
C ARG A 6 1.43 11.56 16.98
N LEU A 7 1.18 12.40 15.99
CA LEU A 7 0.26 12.08 14.91
C LEU A 7 0.61 10.68 14.36
N PRO A 8 -0.40 9.80 14.18
CA PRO A 8 -0.18 8.48 13.60
C PRO A 8 0.58 8.60 12.28
N PRO A 9 1.52 7.69 11.95
CA PRO A 9 2.27 7.77 10.71
C PRO A 9 1.37 7.87 9.47
N HIS A 10 1.58 8.91 8.66
CA HIS A 10 0.83 9.19 7.44
C HIS A 10 1.69 10.01 6.47
N SER A 11 1.30 10.05 5.20
CA SER A 11 1.79 11.02 4.22
C SER A 11 0.64 11.33 3.29
N ILE A 12 0.07 12.52 3.44
CA ILE A 12 -1.05 12.97 2.60
C ILE A 12 -0.57 13.17 1.18
N GLU A 13 0.64 13.69 1.02
CA GLU A 13 1.27 13.93 -0.27
C GLU A 13 1.43 12.64 -1.05
N ALA A 14 1.84 11.55 -0.40
CA ALA A 14 1.92 10.24 -1.04
C ALA A 14 0.54 9.69 -1.40
N GLU A 15 -0.47 9.86 -0.54
CA GLU A 15 -1.84 9.43 -0.83
C GLU A 15 -2.40 10.16 -2.07
N GLU A 16 -2.30 11.49 -2.08
CA GLU A 16 -2.76 12.30 -3.20
C GLU A 16 -1.97 11.99 -4.48
N ALA A 17 -0.67 11.75 -4.35
CA ALA A 17 0.19 11.38 -5.47
C ALA A 17 -0.14 10.02 -6.08
N VAL A 18 -0.52 9.00 -5.28
CA VAL A 18 -1.00 7.72 -5.79
C VAL A 18 -2.28 7.93 -6.60
N LEU A 19 -3.27 8.61 -6.03
CA LEU A 19 -4.56 8.81 -6.69
C LEU A 19 -4.42 9.62 -7.98
N GLY A 20 -3.62 10.70 -7.94
CA GLY A 20 -3.30 11.48 -9.13
C GLY A 20 -2.59 10.65 -10.20
N SER A 21 -1.63 9.81 -9.81
CA SER A 21 -0.91 8.94 -10.75
C SER A 21 -1.85 7.93 -11.42
N LEU A 22 -2.81 7.35 -10.67
CA LEU A 22 -3.80 6.41 -11.20
C LEU A 22 -4.83 7.08 -12.12
N LEU A 23 -5.09 8.38 -11.96
CA LEU A 23 -5.92 9.15 -12.90
C LEU A 23 -5.19 9.50 -14.20
N ILE A 24 -3.86 9.68 -14.14
CA ILE A 24 -3.03 9.94 -15.32
C ILE A 24 -2.75 8.65 -16.10
N ASP A 25 -2.43 7.57 -15.39
CA ASP A 25 -2.18 6.25 -15.94
C ASP A 25 -2.99 5.18 -15.18
N PRO A 26 -4.19 4.86 -15.69
CA PRO A 26 -5.06 3.85 -15.09
C PRO A 26 -4.46 2.45 -15.03
N GLU A 27 -3.52 2.10 -15.91
CA GLU A 27 -2.92 0.76 -15.92
C GLU A 27 -2.05 0.49 -14.68
N ALA A 28 -1.50 1.54 -14.07
CA ALA A 28 -0.73 1.42 -12.83
C ALA A 28 -1.56 0.82 -11.67
N ILE A 29 -2.90 0.79 -11.76
CA ILE A 29 -3.74 0.16 -10.75
C ILE A 29 -3.50 -1.34 -10.61
N TYR A 30 -3.09 -2.03 -11.69
CA TYR A 30 -2.83 -3.48 -11.63
C TYR A 30 -1.66 -3.81 -10.69
N GLU A 31 -0.65 -2.95 -10.66
CA GLU A 31 0.48 -3.09 -9.75
C GLU A 31 0.16 -2.59 -8.34
N VAL A 32 -0.50 -1.43 -8.23
CA VAL A 32 -0.80 -0.81 -6.93
C VAL A 32 -1.82 -1.65 -6.14
N ALA A 33 -2.85 -2.17 -6.80
CA ALA A 33 -3.88 -3.01 -6.18
C ALA A 33 -3.33 -4.35 -5.64
N SER A 34 -2.15 -4.77 -6.08
CA SER A 34 -1.52 -6.01 -5.60
C SER A 34 -1.07 -5.91 -4.14
N PHE A 35 -0.99 -4.70 -3.58
CA PHE A 35 -0.48 -4.49 -2.22
C PHE A 35 -1.14 -3.36 -1.44
N LEU A 36 -1.74 -2.37 -2.11
CA LEU A 36 -2.38 -1.24 -1.47
C LEU A 36 -3.87 -1.49 -1.34
N THR A 37 -4.38 -1.49 -0.10
CA THR A 37 -5.81 -1.61 0.21
C THR A 37 -6.41 -0.23 0.54
N PRO A 38 -7.73 -0.03 0.40
CA PRO A 38 -8.37 1.23 0.79
C PRO A 38 -8.10 1.64 2.25
N ASP A 39 -8.03 0.70 3.17
CA ASP A 39 -7.73 0.97 4.59
C ASP A 39 -6.30 1.47 4.83
N ALA A 40 -5.43 1.38 3.82
CA ALA A 40 -4.09 1.95 3.87
C ALA A 40 -4.09 3.48 3.85
N PHE A 41 -5.13 4.11 3.35
CA PHE A 41 -5.28 5.56 3.34
C PHE A 41 -5.66 6.08 4.73
N TYR A 42 -4.92 7.09 5.19
CA TYR A 42 -5.18 7.82 6.42
C TYR A 42 -6.37 8.75 6.26
N ARG A 43 -6.44 9.49 5.14
CA ARG A 43 -7.63 10.31 4.84
C ARG A 43 -8.76 9.46 4.33
N VAL A 44 -9.91 9.61 4.96
CA VAL A 44 -11.14 8.90 4.59
C VAL A 44 -11.59 9.31 3.18
N GLN A 45 -11.41 10.58 2.78
CA GLN A 45 -11.70 11.02 1.41
C GLN A 45 -10.91 10.20 0.38
N ASN A 46 -9.59 10.08 0.59
CA ASN A 46 -8.70 9.34 -0.30
C ASN A 46 -9.04 7.83 -0.34
N ARG A 47 -9.46 7.28 0.81
CA ARG A 47 -9.96 5.89 0.87
C ARG A 47 -11.14 5.68 -0.06
N TRP A 48 -12.16 6.53 -0.01
CA TRP A 48 -13.34 6.40 -0.87
C TRP A 48 -13.00 6.54 -2.35
N ILE A 49 -12.09 7.45 -2.68
CA ILE A 49 -11.62 7.65 -4.06
C ILE A 49 -10.93 6.38 -4.56
N TYR A 50 -10.00 5.82 -3.80
CA TYR A 50 -9.31 4.58 -4.17
C TYR A 50 -10.27 3.38 -4.27
N GLU A 51 -11.24 3.27 -3.35
CA GLU A 51 -12.28 2.24 -3.41
C GLU A 51 -13.11 2.35 -4.69
N ALA A 52 -13.51 3.56 -5.09
CA ALA A 52 -14.22 3.80 -6.34
C ALA A 52 -13.38 3.41 -7.57
N MET A 53 -12.08 3.74 -7.57
CA MET A 53 -11.14 3.31 -8.63
C MET A 53 -11.06 1.77 -8.74
N LEU A 54 -10.96 1.07 -7.61
CA LEU A 54 -10.95 -0.40 -7.60
C LEU A 54 -12.27 -0.98 -8.13
N ARG A 55 -13.42 -0.36 -7.80
CA ARG A 55 -14.73 -0.80 -8.31
C ARG A 55 -14.89 -0.61 -9.81
N LEU A 56 -14.36 0.47 -10.37
CA LEU A 56 -14.29 0.70 -11.81
C LEU A 56 -13.39 -0.35 -12.48
N ASN A 57 -12.18 -0.55 -11.95
CA ASN A 57 -11.24 -1.57 -12.44
C ASN A 57 -11.84 -2.98 -12.44
N ASN A 58 -12.54 -3.37 -11.36
CA ASN A 58 -13.17 -4.68 -11.24
C ASN A 58 -14.29 -4.90 -12.28
N ARG A 59 -14.95 -3.84 -12.74
CA ARG A 59 -15.94 -3.87 -13.82
C ARG A 59 -15.33 -3.69 -15.20
N ARG A 60 -14.01 -3.47 -15.30
CA ARG A 60 -13.29 -3.09 -16.51
C ARG A 60 -13.80 -1.79 -17.12
N ASP A 61 -14.36 -0.91 -16.29
CA ASP A 61 -14.68 0.46 -16.69
C ASP A 61 -13.39 1.30 -16.63
N PRO A 62 -13.17 2.24 -17.56
CA PRO A 62 -11.99 3.09 -17.54
C PRO A 62 -11.98 3.94 -16.27
N ILE A 63 -10.80 4.15 -15.70
CA ILE A 63 -10.61 5.05 -14.56
C ILE A 63 -10.20 6.40 -15.13
N ASP A 64 -11.14 7.32 -15.20
CA ASP A 64 -10.90 8.70 -15.60
C ASP A 64 -11.72 9.65 -14.73
N PHE A 65 -11.53 10.96 -14.91
CA PHE A 65 -12.21 11.97 -14.11
C PHE A 65 -13.74 11.84 -14.16
N ILE A 66 -14.31 11.54 -15.33
CA ILE A 66 -15.77 11.48 -15.52
C ILE A 66 -16.30 10.21 -14.86
N THR A 67 -15.73 9.05 -15.17
CA THR A 67 -16.19 7.77 -14.62
C THR A 67 -16.02 7.70 -13.11
N LEU A 68 -14.93 8.24 -12.56
CA LEU A 68 -14.71 8.32 -11.13
C LEU A 68 -15.72 9.25 -10.44
N THR A 69 -16.01 10.40 -11.04
CA THR A 69 -17.00 11.34 -10.50
C THR A 69 -18.39 10.71 -10.47
N GLU A 70 -18.81 10.06 -11.56
CA GLU A 70 -20.10 9.36 -11.60
C GLU A 70 -20.16 8.20 -10.60
N GLU A 71 -19.06 7.45 -10.44
CA GLU A 71 -19.00 6.35 -9.48
C GLU A 71 -19.08 6.84 -8.03
N LEU A 72 -18.39 7.92 -7.69
CA LEU A 72 -18.48 8.56 -6.37
C LEU A 72 -19.86 9.15 -6.12
N ARG A 73 -20.51 9.72 -7.14
CA ARG A 73 -21.88 10.21 -7.04
C ARG A 73 -22.88 9.07 -6.81
N ARG A 74 -22.71 7.94 -7.53
CA ARG A 74 -23.51 6.73 -7.35
C ARG A 74 -23.35 6.11 -5.96
N LEU A 75 -22.17 6.29 -5.35
CA LEU A 75 -21.87 5.89 -3.98
C LEU A 75 -22.36 6.89 -2.92
N GLU A 76 -22.92 8.03 -3.34
CA GLU A 76 -23.27 9.15 -2.45
C GLU A 76 -22.05 9.68 -1.66
N LYS A 77 -20.84 9.53 -2.21
CA LYS A 77 -19.56 9.91 -1.58
C LYS A 77 -18.84 11.08 -2.23
N LEU A 78 -19.32 11.60 -3.37
CA LEU A 78 -18.66 12.69 -4.10
C LEU A 78 -18.41 13.92 -3.22
N GLU A 79 -19.44 14.42 -2.53
CA GLU A 79 -19.32 15.59 -1.67
C GLU A 79 -18.41 15.33 -0.47
N GLU A 80 -18.55 14.18 0.18
CA GLU A 80 -17.71 13.81 1.33
C GLU A 80 -16.24 13.59 0.92
N ALA A 81 -15.98 13.18 -0.32
CA ALA A 81 -14.65 13.03 -0.89
C ALA A 81 -13.99 14.37 -1.30
N GLY A 82 -14.68 15.50 -1.13
CA GLY A 82 -14.18 16.84 -1.47
C GLY A 82 -14.68 17.40 -2.80
N GLY A 83 -15.57 16.68 -3.48
CA GLY A 83 -16.19 17.10 -4.73
C GLY A 83 -15.27 17.03 -5.95
N GLU A 84 -15.79 17.51 -7.07
CA GLU A 84 -15.08 17.50 -8.37
C GLU A 84 -13.79 18.32 -8.34
N SER A 85 -13.75 19.41 -7.58
CA SER A 85 -12.56 20.26 -7.44
C SER A 85 -11.40 19.53 -6.78
N TYR A 86 -11.66 18.65 -5.82
CA TYR A 86 -10.61 17.85 -5.19
C TYR A 86 -10.02 16.84 -6.17
N LEU A 87 -10.85 16.16 -6.96
CA LEU A 87 -10.39 15.23 -7.99
C LEU A 87 -9.53 15.91 -9.05
N ILE A 88 -9.90 17.13 -9.48
CA ILE A 88 -9.06 17.96 -10.37
C ILE A 88 -7.73 18.31 -9.69
N GLY A 89 -7.75 18.61 -8.39
CA GLY A 89 -6.56 18.85 -7.59
C GLY A 89 -5.59 17.67 -7.62
N LEU A 90 -6.08 16.44 -7.43
CA LEU A 90 -5.26 15.22 -7.43
C LEU A 90 -4.47 15.02 -8.73
N ILE A 91 -5.09 15.31 -9.88
CA ILE A 91 -4.43 15.22 -11.19
C ILE A 91 -3.23 16.19 -11.27
N ASN A 92 -3.32 17.34 -10.60
CA ASN A 92 -2.26 18.36 -10.61
C ASN A 92 -1.19 18.14 -9.53
N THR A 93 -1.39 17.20 -8.60
CA THR A 93 -0.45 16.94 -7.49
C THR A 93 0.84 16.26 -7.96
N VAL A 94 0.78 15.50 -9.06
CA VAL A 94 1.95 14.76 -9.58
C VAL A 94 2.29 15.18 -11.01
N PRO A 95 3.59 15.38 -11.31
CA PRO A 95 4.02 15.71 -12.67
C PRO A 95 4.00 14.49 -13.61
N THR A 96 4.08 13.27 -13.06
CA THR A 96 4.17 12.02 -13.84
C THR A 96 3.55 10.85 -13.07
N SER A 97 2.92 9.91 -13.78
CA SER A 97 2.37 8.66 -13.20
C SER A 97 3.41 7.58 -12.87
N ILE A 98 4.64 7.71 -13.39
CA ILE A 98 5.72 6.69 -13.30
C ILE A 98 5.98 6.21 -11.86
N ASN A 99 5.75 7.08 -10.88
CA ASN A 99 6.06 6.80 -9.47
C ASN A 99 4.86 6.30 -8.66
N ALA A 100 3.73 5.92 -9.30
CA ALA A 100 2.53 5.43 -8.62
C ALA A 100 2.84 4.31 -7.60
N GLN A 101 3.65 3.33 -8.02
CA GLN A 101 4.05 2.22 -7.17
C GLN A 101 4.86 2.70 -5.96
N HIS A 102 5.80 3.62 -6.16
CA HIS A 102 6.62 4.18 -5.08
C HIS A 102 5.77 4.91 -4.04
N TYR A 103 4.89 5.80 -4.47
CA TYR A 103 3.99 6.50 -3.55
C TYR A 103 3.06 5.53 -2.82
N GLY A 104 2.57 4.50 -3.51
CA GLY A 104 1.75 3.44 -2.90
C GLY A 104 2.51 2.74 -1.77
N ARG A 105 3.79 2.44 -1.96
CA ARG A 105 4.64 1.83 -0.92
C ARG A 105 4.82 2.74 0.29
N VAL A 106 4.89 4.05 0.09
CA VAL A 106 4.95 5.02 1.20
C VAL A 106 3.65 4.98 2.02
N VAL A 107 2.49 5.00 1.35
CA VAL A 107 1.17 4.92 2.00
C VAL A 107 1.01 3.61 2.78
N GLU A 108 1.36 2.49 2.16
CA GLU A 108 1.29 1.18 2.80
C GLU A 108 2.25 1.07 3.99
N ALA A 109 3.49 1.56 3.88
CA ALA A 109 4.43 1.56 4.99
C ALA A 109 3.92 2.42 6.16
N ALA A 110 3.21 3.51 5.88
CA ALA A 110 2.52 4.29 6.91
C ALA A 110 1.37 3.49 7.55
N HIS A 111 0.54 2.81 6.75
CA HIS A 111 -0.53 1.95 7.25
C HIS A 111 -0.03 0.84 8.17
N ILE A 112 1.04 0.13 7.80
CA ILE A 112 1.64 -0.93 8.62
C ILE A 112 2.09 -0.36 9.97
N ARG A 113 2.73 0.81 9.98
CA ARG A 113 3.13 1.47 11.24
C ARG A 113 1.92 1.86 12.09
N ARG A 114 0.83 2.35 11.50
CA ARG A 114 -0.42 2.63 12.23
C ARG A 114 -1.01 1.35 12.82
N LYS A 115 -1.03 0.26 12.06
CA LYS A 115 -1.51 -1.05 12.53
C LYS A 115 -0.67 -1.56 13.71
N LEU A 116 0.66 -1.46 13.62
CA LEU A 116 1.57 -1.80 14.72
C LEU A 116 1.29 -1.00 16.00
N ILE A 117 1.07 0.31 15.88
CA ILE A 117 0.74 1.17 17.03
C ILE A 117 -0.59 0.73 17.65
N SER A 118 -1.62 0.48 16.83
CA SER A 118 -2.92 0.00 17.32
C SER A 118 -2.79 -1.34 18.03
N THR A 119 -2.06 -2.29 17.45
CA THR A 119 -1.81 -3.60 18.04
C THR A 119 -1.05 -3.49 19.37
N ALA A 120 -0.03 -2.62 19.44
CA ALA A 120 0.69 -2.38 20.69
C ALA A 120 -0.24 -1.85 21.79
N SER A 121 -1.14 -0.92 21.46
CA SER A 121 -2.15 -0.43 22.40
C SER A 121 -3.11 -1.53 22.85
N THR A 122 -3.56 -2.39 21.94
CA THR A 122 -4.40 -3.56 22.28
C THR A 122 -3.68 -4.50 23.24
N ILE A 123 -2.41 -4.80 22.99
CA ILE A 123 -1.60 -5.68 23.84
C ILE A 123 -1.38 -5.06 25.22
N ALA A 124 -1.11 -3.75 25.27
CA ALA A 124 -0.99 -3.04 26.54
C ALA A 124 -2.29 -3.12 27.35
N ASN A 125 -3.45 -2.95 26.71
CA ASN A 125 -4.75 -3.07 27.38
C ASN A 125 -5.00 -4.50 27.89
N LEU A 126 -4.68 -5.52 27.09
CA LEU A 126 -4.78 -6.93 27.51
C LEU A 126 -3.91 -7.22 28.75
N ALA A 127 -2.72 -6.61 28.85
CA ALA A 127 -1.83 -6.78 29.99
C ALA A 127 -2.36 -6.16 31.30
N TYR A 128 -3.30 -5.21 31.23
CA TYR A 128 -3.97 -4.66 32.41
C TYR A 128 -5.19 -5.49 32.86
N GLU A 129 -5.62 -6.47 32.07
CA GLU A 129 -6.81 -7.26 32.35
C GLU A 129 -6.47 -8.42 33.31
N GLU A 130 -6.64 -8.18 34.61
CA GLU A 130 -6.34 -9.16 35.67
C GLU A 130 -7.40 -10.28 35.80
N SER A 131 -8.51 -10.19 35.07
CA SER A 131 -9.60 -11.18 35.13
C SER A 131 -9.37 -12.43 34.28
N GLU A 132 -8.42 -12.41 33.35
CA GLU A 132 -8.09 -13.55 32.49
C GLU A 132 -6.80 -14.26 32.92
N ASP A 133 -6.67 -15.55 32.59
CA ASP A 133 -5.42 -16.30 32.79
C ASP A 133 -4.30 -15.70 31.93
N VAL A 134 -3.12 -15.54 32.52
CA VAL A 134 -1.96 -14.92 31.84
C VAL A 134 -1.57 -15.63 30.54
N ASN A 135 -1.78 -16.94 30.43
CA ASN A 135 -1.48 -17.68 29.19
C ASN A 135 -2.44 -17.28 28.07
N VAL A 136 -3.72 -17.06 28.39
CA VAL A 136 -4.72 -16.60 27.41
C VAL A 136 -4.39 -15.19 26.92
N VAL A 137 -3.90 -14.33 27.81
CA VAL A 137 -3.43 -12.98 27.46
C VAL A 137 -2.24 -13.03 26.50
N ILE A 138 -1.26 -13.92 26.75
CA ILE A 138 -0.11 -14.13 25.87
C ILE A 138 -0.56 -14.62 24.49
N ASP A 139 -1.41 -15.65 24.43
CA ASP A 139 -1.91 -16.21 23.16
C ASP A 139 -2.62 -15.14 22.30
N ARG A 140 -3.44 -14.30 22.93
CA ARG A 140 -4.12 -13.18 22.24
C ARG A 140 -3.15 -12.13 21.74
N ALA A 141 -2.12 -11.80 22.51
CA ALA A 141 -1.10 -10.86 22.10
C ALA A 141 -0.30 -11.37 20.89
N GLU A 142 0.06 -12.67 20.89
CA GLU A 142 0.72 -13.32 19.75
C GLU A 142 -0.17 -13.29 18.50
N GLN A 143 -1.44 -13.64 18.62
CA GLN A 143 -2.40 -13.57 17.50
C GLN A 143 -2.51 -12.14 16.94
N ALA A 144 -2.59 -11.13 17.80
CA ALA A 144 -2.69 -9.73 17.39
C ALA A 144 -1.44 -9.25 16.63
N LEU A 145 -0.24 -9.64 17.08
CA LEU A 145 1.03 -9.35 16.38
C LEU A 145 1.15 -10.11 15.06
N PHE A 146 0.75 -11.37 15.03
CA PHE A 146 0.80 -12.20 13.84
C PHE A 146 -0.05 -11.61 12.71
N GLY A 147 -1.24 -11.10 13.03
CA GLY A 147 -2.12 -10.42 12.06
C GLY A 147 -1.53 -9.14 11.44
N VAL A 148 -0.49 -8.54 12.03
CA VAL A 148 0.26 -7.43 11.42
C VAL A 148 1.38 -7.95 10.52
N SER A 149 1.99 -9.07 10.88
CA SER A 149 3.09 -9.69 10.13
C SER A 149 2.63 -10.41 8.86
N GLU A 150 1.43 -10.99 8.86
CA GLU A 150 0.84 -11.65 7.68
C GLU A 150 0.65 -10.68 6.50
N ALA A 151 0.39 -9.40 6.77
CA ALA A 151 0.32 -8.35 5.75
C ALA A 151 1.62 -8.17 4.95
N ARG A 152 2.76 -8.68 5.44
CA ARG A 152 4.03 -8.75 4.69
C ARG A 152 4.21 -10.06 3.91
N THR A 153 3.69 -11.19 4.40
CA THR A 153 4.11 -12.52 3.96
C THR A 153 3.61 -12.86 2.54
N THR A 154 2.56 -12.19 2.05
CA THR A 154 2.06 -12.36 0.68
C THR A 154 3.03 -11.84 -0.40
N ARG A 155 4.14 -11.16 -0.02
CA ARG A 155 5.08 -10.53 -0.96
C ARG A 155 6.32 -11.33 -1.34
N ASP A 156 6.67 -12.37 -0.59
CA ASP A 156 7.96 -13.06 -0.81
C ASP A 156 7.85 -14.32 -1.68
N LEU A 157 6.68 -14.59 -2.27
CA LEU A 157 6.50 -15.71 -3.19
C LEU A 157 6.86 -15.29 -4.63
N VAL A 158 8.16 -15.15 -4.91
CA VAL A 158 8.64 -15.07 -6.30
C VAL A 158 8.63 -16.48 -6.89
N PRO A 159 7.92 -16.75 -8.01
CA PRO A 159 7.96 -18.05 -8.66
C PRO A 159 9.41 -18.40 -9.03
N VAL A 160 9.87 -19.61 -8.67
CA VAL A 160 11.24 -20.10 -8.98
C VAL A 160 11.60 -19.93 -10.47
N ARG A 161 10.61 -19.99 -11.36
CA ARG A 161 10.78 -19.77 -12.81
C ARG A 161 11.21 -18.34 -13.17
N GLN A 162 10.78 -17.34 -12.42
CA GLN A 162 11.17 -15.95 -12.62
C GLN A 162 12.62 -15.74 -12.19
N ILE A 163 12.99 -16.28 -11.03
CA ILE A 163 14.39 -16.30 -10.55
C ILE A 163 15.29 -17.00 -11.59
N ALA A 164 14.91 -18.20 -12.04
CA ALA A 164 15.71 -18.95 -13.02
C ALA A 164 15.94 -18.18 -14.34
N ARG A 165 14.95 -17.40 -14.79
CA ARG A 165 15.07 -16.60 -16.01
C ARG A 165 16.01 -15.42 -15.82
N GLU A 166 15.89 -14.70 -14.71
CA GLU A 166 16.78 -13.58 -14.37
C GLU A 166 18.24 -14.07 -14.21
N TYR A 167 18.45 -15.25 -13.63
CA TYR A 167 19.78 -15.89 -13.57
C TYR A 167 20.31 -16.28 -14.95
N LEU A 168 19.48 -16.79 -15.85
CA LEU A 168 19.87 -17.13 -17.22
C LEU A 168 20.23 -15.88 -18.03
N GLU A 169 19.40 -14.84 -17.98
CA GLU A 169 19.66 -13.55 -18.63
C GLU A 169 20.97 -12.94 -18.13
N ARG A 170 21.26 -13.04 -16.83
CA ARG A 170 22.52 -12.59 -16.23
C ARG A 170 23.73 -13.42 -16.68
N ILE A 171 23.57 -14.72 -16.88
CA ILE A 171 24.62 -15.59 -17.45
C ILE A 171 24.86 -15.25 -18.93
N GLU A 172 23.80 -14.94 -19.68
CA GLU A 172 23.90 -14.53 -21.09
C GLU A 172 24.57 -13.16 -21.24
N GLU A 173 24.24 -12.19 -20.39
CA GLU A 173 24.91 -10.88 -20.36
C GLU A 173 26.41 -11.01 -20.02
N LEU A 174 26.74 -11.87 -19.06
CA LEU A 174 28.14 -12.13 -18.67
C LEU A 174 28.92 -12.84 -19.79
N ASN A 175 28.28 -13.75 -20.53
CA ASN A 175 28.88 -14.40 -21.70
C ASN A 175 29.04 -13.45 -22.89
N GLN A 176 28.07 -12.55 -23.13
CA GLN A 176 28.13 -11.58 -24.23
C GLN A 176 29.18 -10.48 -24.00
N ARG A 177 29.52 -10.20 -22.75
CA ARG A 177 30.54 -9.19 -22.38
C ARG A 177 31.99 -9.65 -22.47
N GLY A 178 32.23 -10.93 -22.76
CA GLY A 178 33.54 -11.49 -23.14
C GLY A 178 34.77 -10.78 -22.57
N ASP A 179 35.02 -10.91 -21.26
CA ASP A 179 36.35 -11.31 -20.74
C ASP A 179 36.40 -11.42 -19.21
N ASP A 180 37.27 -12.34 -18.80
CA ASP A 180 37.96 -12.54 -17.52
C ASP A 180 37.18 -12.85 -16.22
N VAL A 181 37.13 -14.17 -15.95
CA VAL A 181 37.39 -14.82 -14.65
C VAL A 181 37.01 -14.03 -13.40
N ILE A 182 35.83 -14.31 -12.84
CA ILE A 182 35.55 -14.05 -11.42
C ILE A 182 36.08 -15.23 -10.61
N GLY A 183 37.38 -15.21 -10.36
CA GLY A 183 38.07 -16.08 -9.43
C GLY A 183 39.11 -15.27 -8.67
N VAL A 184 39.32 -15.59 -7.39
CA VAL A 184 40.49 -15.08 -6.66
C VAL A 184 41.75 -15.69 -7.28
N PRO A 185 42.69 -14.89 -7.82
CA PRO A 185 43.98 -15.39 -8.25
C PRO A 185 44.76 -15.87 -7.02
N THR A 186 45.43 -17.02 -7.13
CA THR A 186 46.38 -17.51 -6.11
C THR A 186 47.74 -16.87 -6.32
#